data_AF-A0A8T6J7T3-F1
#
_entry.id   AF-A0A8T6J7T3-F1
#
_cell.length_a   1.000
_cell.length_b   1.000
_cell.length_c   1.000
_cell.angle_alpha   90.00
_cell.angle_beta   90.00
_cell.angle_gamma   90.00
#
_symmetry.space_group_name_H-M   'P 1'
#
loop_
_entity.id
_entity.type
_entity.pdbx_description
1 polymer ?
#
loop_
_entity_poly.entity_id
_entity_poly.type
_entity_poly.pdbx_seq_one_letter_code
_entity_poly.pdbx_strand_id
1 'polypeptide(L)'
;MTNQITRRNLLSGGAGALAGMAALPALTASKSSAAETAGSTDGTYPTAPLRSDTVNFGVVQSRVHPVDAANTKQTLKKNLDHMLWLIDRAQYYGGHKDFLAFHEFPLTGWDRWTRSEILSFAPELPGEETEAIGAKAREHNCYISFGTYAQYKDWPRHIMSVAVVIGPDGKIVSEQWKARNIHGVFVGFELFTTSVYEVLERYVEMYGWDAVIPVARTSVGNVCISPCKMEPELYRAMAIKGAEIIIRTSTGGYNHLDMRNVCQSNKVYGALSNNAVSPGNKSFFETAGGGGSVIIGPDGKILAEVEGHHEELINYRIPMADFRSRHRIPDFHSELYAHVLDGYKSRYAPGAFLDYLPEGLDEAYQQFKEKARW
;
A
#
# COMPACT_ATOMS: atom_id res chain seq x y z
N MET A 1 -56.06 -9.53 -29.44
CA MET A 1 -56.76 -9.47 -28.14
C MET A 1 -55.71 -9.40 -27.06
N THR A 2 -55.72 -8.27 -26.32
CA THR A 2 -55.25 -8.05 -24.93
C THR A 2 -53.82 -8.43 -24.54
N ASN A 3 -53.06 -7.67 -23.77
CA ASN A 3 -52.99 -6.25 -23.40
C ASN A 3 -51.69 -6.17 -22.57
N GLN A 4 -50.94 -5.08 -22.69
CA GLN A 4 -49.77 -4.78 -21.85
C GLN A 4 -50.14 -4.73 -20.37
N ILE A 5 -49.28 -5.23 -19.47
CA ILE A 5 -49.23 -4.76 -18.06
C ILE A 5 -47.78 -4.58 -17.60
N THR A 6 -47.54 -3.34 -17.18
CA THR A 6 -46.33 -2.67 -16.69
C THR A 6 -45.99 -2.98 -15.22
N ARG A 7 -44.71 -2.76 -14.88
CA ARG A 7 -44.16 -2.62 -13.53
C ARG A 7 -44.91 -1.53 -12.73
N ARG A 8 -45.70 -1.92 -11.72
CA ARG A 8 -45.87 -1.22 -10.42
C ARG A 8 -46.94 -1.93 -9.57
N ASN A 9 -46.64 -2.03 -8.26
CA ASN A 9 -47.52 -2.37 -7.14
C ASN A 9 -47.81 -3.86 -6.89
N LEU A 10 -47.06 -4.46 -5.97
CA LEU A 10 -47.56 -5.50 -5.05
C LEU A 10 -46.80 -5.37 -3.72
N LEU A 11 -47.25 -4.43 -2.89
CA LEU A 11 -47.04 -4.41 -1.45
C LEU A 11 -48.43 -4.55 -0.82
N SER A 12 -48.79 -5.75 -0.36
CA SER A 12 -49.70 -5.96 0.77
C SER A 12 -49.90 -7.46 1.03
N GLY A 13 -49.47 -7.90 2.21
CA GLY A 13 -50.20 -8.87 3.04
C GLY A 13 -50.02 -10.36 2.73
N GLY A 14 -49.31 -11.05 3.62
CA GLY A 14 -49.30 -12.51 3.68
C GLY A 14 -48.32 -13.04 4.72
N ALA A 15 -48.67 -12.92 6.00
CA ALA A 15 -47.94 -13.52 7.11
C ALA A 15 -47.99 -15.05 7.03
N GLY A 16 -46.83 -15.71 7.18
CA GLY A 16 -46.72 -17.16 7.24
C GLY A 16 -45.32 -17.56 7.67
N ALA A 17 -45.18 -17.97 8.93
CA ALA A 17 -43.94 -18.27 9.61
C ALA A 17 -43.15 -19.43 8.99
N LEU A 18 -41.84 -19.24 8.81
CA LEU A 18 -40.85 -20.31 8.85
C LEU A 18 -39.66 -19.82 9.67
N ALA A 19 -39.56 -20.42 10.85
CA ALA A 19 -38.50 -20.21 11.82
C ALA A 19 -37.20 -20.87 11.36
N GLY A 20 -36.06 -20.27 11.72
CA GLY A 20 -34.78 -20.97 11.80
C GLY A 20 -33.75 -20.59 10.72
N MET A 21 -33.31 -19.34 10.68
CA MET A 21 -31.95 -19.02 10.24
C MET A 21 -31.34 -18.04 11.25
N ALA A 22 -30.19 -18.42 11.79
CA ALA A 22 -29.43 -17.63 12.75
C ALA A 22 -29.13 -16.25 12.15
N ALA A 23 -29.55 -15.21 12.86
CA ALA A 23 -29.29 -13.83 12.49
C ALA A 23 -27.78 -13.56 12.54
N LEU A 24 -27.18 -13.30 11.39
CA LEU A 24 -25.91 -12.58 11.31
C LEU A 24 -26.13 -11.18 11.90
N PRO A 25 -25.23 -10.66 12.75
CA PRO A 25 -25.40 -9.31 13.27
C PRO A 25 -25.33 -8.33 12.10
N ALA A 26 -26.41 -7.54 11.93
CA ALA A 26 -26.45 -6.45 10.98
C ALA A 26 -25.34 -5.47 11.33
N LEU A 27 -24.25 -5.51 10.56
CA LEU A 27 -23.29 -4.41 10.49
C LEU A 27 -24.09 -3.18 10.11
N THR A 28 -24.16 -2.22 11.04
CA THR A 28 -24.69 -0.90 10.75
C THR A 28 -23.81 -0.29 9.68
N ALA A 29 -24.25 -0.39 8.42
CA ALA A 29 -23.67 0.36 7.32
C ALA A 29 -23.70 1.83 7.73
N SER A 30 -22.52 2.37 8.03
CA SER A 30 -22.31 3.80 8.08
C SER A 30 -22.86 4.35 6.77
N LYS A 31 -23.83 5.26 6.84
CA LYS A 31 -24.33 5.96 5.66
C LYS A 31 -23.11 6.53 4.95
N SER A 32 -22.86 6.02 3.74
CA SER A 32 -21.91 6.61 2.79
C SER A 32 -22.11 8.12 2.82
N SER A 33 -21.14 8.83 3.39
CA SER A 33 -20.97 10.24 3.10
C SER A 33 -20.82 10.34 1.59
N ALA A 34 -21.49 11.31 0.97
CA ALA A 34 -21.28 11.66 -0.42
C ALA A 34 -19.77 11.64 -0.70
N ALA A 35 -19.37 10.98 -1.79
CA ALA A 35 -17.97 10.91 -2.21
C ALA A 35 -17.35 12.30 -2.07
N GLU A 36 -16.31 12.44 -1.22
CA GLU A 36 -15.49 13.65 -1.17
C GLU A 36 -14.97 13.85 -2.59
N THR A 37 -15.61 14.74 -3.35
CA THR A 37 -15.26 15.04 -4.72
C THR A 37 -13.80 15.47 -4.74
N ALA A 38 -12.99 14.78 -5.55
CA ALA A 38 -11.58 15.08 -5.70
C ALA A 38 -11.40 16.53 -6.18
N GLY A 39 -10.76 17.34 -5.34
CA GLY A 39 -10.42 18.74 -5.61
C GLY A 39 -11.51 19.73 -5.27
N SER A 40 -11.17 20.73 -4.47
CA SER A 40 -11.92 22.00 -4.46
C SER A 40 -11.74 22.70 -5.81
N THR A 41 -12.62 23.66 -6.12
CA THR A 41 -12.56 24.43 -7.37
C THR A 41 -11.27 25.27 -7.52
N ASP A 42 -10.50 25.47 -6.45
CA ASP A 42 -9.23 26.18 -6.44
C ASP A 42 -7.99 25.26 -6.44
N GLY A 43 -8.20 23.95 -6.64
CA GLY A 43 -7.14 22.93 -6.72
C GLY A 43 -6.51 22.57 -5.38
N THR A 44 -7.04 23.07 -4.26
CA THR A 44 -6.68 22.62 -2.92
C THR A 44 -7.34 21.28 -2.60
N TYR A 45 -6.94 20.67 -1.50
CA TYR A 45 -7.34 19.33 -1.10
C TYR A 45 -7.37 19.24 0.43
N PRO A 46 -8.12 18.28 1.03
CA PRO A 46 -8.21 18.18 2.48
C PRO A 46 -6.87 17.81 3.12
N THR A 47 -6.50 18.51 4.21
CA THR A 47 -5.26 18.28 4.96
C THR A 47 -5.52 18.29 6.47
N ALA A 48 -4.77 17.49 7.23
CA ALA A 48 -4.67 17.64 8.68
C ALA A 48 -3.69 18.79 9.03
N PRO A 49 -3.85 19.50 10.17
CA PRO A 49 -2.90 20.53 10.60
C PRO A 49 -1.47 19.99 10.72
N LEU A 50 -0.49 20.74 10.21
CA LEU A 50 0.92 20.37 10.37
C LEU A 50 1.34 20.54 11.83
N ARG A 51 2.16 19.62 12.34
CA ARG A 51 2.78 19.74 13.66
C ARG A 51 3.95 20.74 13.70
N SER A 52 4.50 21.07 12.53
CA SER A 52 5.67 21.93 12.33
C SER A 52 5.71 22.40 10.87
N ASP A 53 6.32 23.56 10.61
CA ASP A 53 6.49 24.09 9.26
C ASP A 53 7.40 23.23 8.39
N THR A 54 8.29 22.47 9.03
CA THR A 54 9.23 21.56 8.39
C THR A 54 9.13 20.17 8.98
N VAL A 55 9.21 19.16 8.13
CA VAL A 55 9.15 17.73 8.49
C VAL A 55 10.49 17.09 8.14
N ASN A 56 11.15 16.44 9.10
CA ASN A 56 12.34 15.64 8.83
C ASN A 56 11.93 14.22 8.42
N PHE A 57 11.99 13.95 7.13
CA PHE A 57 11.55 12.69 6.53
C PHE A 57 12.75 11.76 6.30
N GLY A 58 12.71 10.58 6.91
CA GLY A 58 13.76 9.57 6.80
C GLY A 58 13.31 8.35 5.98
N VAL A 59 14.21 7.82 5.16
CA VAL A 59 14.03 6.56 4.43
C VAL A 59 15.08 5.57 4.91
N VAL A 60 14.62 4.43 5.43
CA VAL A 60 15.49 3.38 5.97
C VAL A 60 15.65 2.28 4.94
N GLN A 61 16.86 2.16 4.40
CA GLN A 61 17.28 1.04 3.59
C GLN A 61 17.78 -0.06 4.53
N SER A 62 16.94 -1.07 4.81
CA SER A 62 17.28 -2.19 5.68
C SER A 62 17.43 -3.50 4.92
N ARG A 63 18.16 -4.46 5.49
CA ARG A 63 18.27 -5.81 4.94
C ARG A 63 16.92 -6.53 4.96
N VAL A 64 16.79 -7.52 4.08
CA VAL A 64 15.66 -8.46 4.04
C VAL A 64 16.14 -9.84 4.43
N HIS A 65 15.46 -10.45 5.38
CA HIS A 65 15.61 -11.86 5.73
C HIS A 65 14.28 -12.57 5.58
N PRO A 66 14.13 -13.48 4.61
CA PRO A 66 12.90 -14.24 4.47
C PRO A 66 12.64 -15.08 5.71
N VAL A 67 11.38 -15.11 6.15
CA VAL A 67 10.96 -15.99 7.25
C VAL A 67 11.17 -17.45 6.87
N ASP A 68 11.84 -18.20 7.73
CA ASP A 68 11.93 -19.65 7.62
C ASP A 68 10.59 -20.27 8.02
N ALA A 69 9.91 -20.91 7.07
CA ALA A 69 8.62 -21.57 7.30
C ALA A 69 8.70 -22.70 8.34
N ALA A 70 9.87 -23.30 8.56
CA ALA A 70 10.09 -24.29 9.61
C ALA A 70 10.29 -23.66 11.00
N ASN A 71 10.57 -22.35 11.07
CA ASN A 71 10.90 -21.64 12.30
C ASN A 71 10.39 -20.19 12.28
N THR A 72 9.09 -20.05 12.03
CA THR A 72 8.44 -18.77 11.74
C THR A 72 8.59 -17.77 12.88
N LYS A 73 8.21 -18.18 14.09
CA LYS A 73 8.24 -17.33 15.29
C LYS A 73 9.61 -16.75 15.58
N GLN A 74 10.66 -17.58 15.54
CA GLN A 74 12.01 -17.10 15.87
C GLN A 74 12.54 -16.17 14.78
N THR A 75 12.30 -16.48 13.51
CA THR A 75 12.83 -15.69 12.38
C THR A 75 12.10 -14.36 12.27
N LEU A 76 10.77 -14.35 12.38
CA LEU A 76 9.97 -13.13 12.40
C LEU A 76 10.36 -12.23 13.58
N LYS A 77 10.54 -12.81 14.78
CA LYS A 77 11.01 -12.06 15.94
C LYS A 77 12.38 -11.42 15.69
N LYS A 78 13.33 -12.13 15.08
CA LYS A 78 14.66 -11.56 14.76
C LYS A 78 14.55 -10.36 13.80
N ASN A 79 13.66 -10.45 12.81
CA ASN A 79 13.42 -9.35 11.87
C ASN A 79 12.76 -8.15 12.56
N LEU A 80 11.77 -8.40 13.43
CA LEU A 80 11.17 -7.38 14.27
C LEU A 80 12.23 -6.71 15.16
N ASP A 81 13.01 -7.48 15.93
CA ASP A 81 14.06 -6.96 16.81
C ASP A 81 15.06 -6.08 16.03
N HIS A 82 15.43 -6.48 14.81
CA HIS A 82 16.30 -5.70 13.94
C HIS A 82 15.66 -4.39 13.49
N MET A 83 14.39 -4.43 13.08
CA MET A 83 13.64 -3.23 12.69
C MET A 83 13.49 -2.25 13.87
N LEU A 84 13.19 -2.75 15.08
CA LEU A 84 13.12 -1.93 16.30
C LEU A 84 14.48 -1.29 16.63
N TRP A 85 15.57 -2.03 16.49
CA TRP A 85 16.92 -1.50 16.64
C TRP A 85 17.22 -0.39 15.62
N LEU A 86 16.83 -0.58 14.35
CA LEU A 86 17.02 0.43 13.30
C LEU A 86 16.22 1.71 13.57
N ILE A 87 14.99 1.60 14.09
CA ILE A 87 14.19 2.78 14.49
C ILE A 87 14.97 3.60 15.53
N ASP A 88 15.53 2.95 16.56
CA ASP A 88 16.31 3.63 17.58
C ASP A 88 17.59 4.27 17.00
N ARG A 89 18.28 3.58 16.08
CA ARG A 89 19.48 4.13 15.43
C ARG A 89 19.15 5.33 14.54
N ALA A 90 18.04 5.25 13.80
CA ALA A 90 17.60 6.30 12.89
C ALA A 90 17.20 7.59 13.60
N GLN A 91 16.72 7.47 14.84
CA GLN A 91 16.37 8.60 15.71
C GLN A 91 17.56 9.14 16.50
N TYR A 92 18.57 8.31 16.80
CA TYR A 92 19.76 8.74 17.53
C TYR A 92 20.72 9.59 16.69
N TYR A 93 21.08 9.12 15.48
CA TYR A 93 22.06 9.80 14.63
C TYR A 93 21.39 10.61 13.50
N GLY A 94 21.92 11.79 13.20
CA GLY A 94 21.35 12.68 12.17
C GLY A 94 20.05 13.37 12.60
N GLY A 95 19.79 13.49 13.90
CA GLY A 95 18.66 14.22 14.49
C GLY A 95 17.32 13.50 14.40
N HIS A 96 16.31 14.03 15.10
CA HIS A 96 14.96 13.46 15.14
C HIS A 96 14.31 13.45 13.75
N LYS A 97 13.69 12.32 13.39
CA LYS A 97 12.86 12.11 12.20
C LYS A 97 11.39 12.13 12.60
N ASP A 98 10.62 12.98 11.95
CA ASP A 98 9.17 13.07 12.12
C ASP A 98 8.46 11.87 11.47
N PHE A 99 9.05 11.30 10.41
CA PHE A 99 8.54 10.14 9.68
C PHE A 99 9.69 9.23 9.26
N LEU A 100 9.57 7.92 9.50
CA LEU A 100 10.50 6.89 9.04
C LEU A 100 9.81 5.94 8.05
N ALA A 101 10.37 5.80 6.85
CA ALA A 101 9.85 4.96 5.77
C ALA A 101 10.74 3.73 5.54
N PHE A 102 10.25 2.55 5.92
CA PHE A 102 10.85 1.26 5.59
C PHE A 102 10.28 0.70 4.27
N HIS A 103 10.96 -0.32 3.75
CA HIS A 103 10.67 -0.92 2.46
C HIS A 103 9.52 -1.95 2.53
N GLU A 104 9.30 -2.73 1.45
CA GLU A 104 8.08 -3.54 1.27
C GLU A 104 7.94 -4.75 2.22
N PHE A 105 9.04 -5.36 2.67
CA PHE A 105 9.00 -6.54 3.54
C PHE A 105 10.12 -6.60 4.61
N PRO A 106 10.31 -5.57 5.45
CA PRO A 106 11.30 -5.61 6.55
C PRO A 106 11.02 -6.69 7.59
N LEU A 107 9.75 -7.07 7.81
CA LEU A 107 9.36 -8.09 8.78
C LEU A 107 9.42 -9.51 8.23
N THR A 108 8.79 -9.73 7.08
CA THR A 108 8.58 -11.09 6.54
C THR A 108 9.63 -11.50 5.52
N GLY A 109 10.27 -10.53 4.87
CA GLY A 109 11.05 -10.74 3.66
C GLY A 109 10.26 -11.36 2.50
N TRP A 110 10.99 -11.92 1.54
CA TRP A 110 10.43 -12.54 0.35
C TRP A 110 11.19 -13.84 -0.03
N ASP A 111 10.47 -14.93 -0.20
CA ASP A 111 10.93 -16.20 -0.79
C ASP A 111 9.76 -16.86 -1.53
N ARG A 112 10.01 -18.02 -2.16
CA ARG A 112 9.00 -18.82 -2.85
C ARG A 112 8.27 -19.73 -1.87
N TRP A 113 7.30 -19.16 -1.15
CA TRP A 113 6.43 -19.89 -0.25
C TRP A 113 5.10 -20.29 -0.91
N THR A 114 4.49 -21.32 -0.34
CA THR A 114 3.07 -21.64 -0.52
C THR A 114 2.18 -20.68 0.29
N ARG A 115 0.90 -20.63 -0.04
CA ARG A 115 -0.10 -19.87 0.71
C ARG A 115 -0.16 -20.30 2.17
N SER A 116 -0.16 -21.60 2.46
CA SER A 116 -0.21 -22.11 3.84
C SER A 116 0.99 -21.68 4.67
N GLU A 117 2.19 -21.66 4.08
CA GLU A 117 3.39 -21.15 4.74
C GLU A 117 3.25 -19.66 5.06
N ILE A 118 2.84 -18.82 4.10
CA ILE A 118 2.66 -17.39 4.37
C ILE A 118 1.58 -17.15 5.44
N LEU A 119 0.46 -17.85 5.40
CA LEU A 119 -0.60 -17.76 6.42
C LEU A 119 -0.11 -18.15 7.83
N SER A 120 0.97 -18.93 7.95
CA SER A 120 1.54 -19.32 9.24
C SER A 120 2.38 -18.23 9.92
N PHE A 121 2.75 -17.17 9.19
CA PHE A 121 3.60 -16.10 9.71
C PHE A 121 3.16 -14.68 9.36
N ALA A 122 2.22 -14.50 8.41
CA ALA A 122 1.70 -13.19 8.08
C ALA A 122 0.93 -12.64 9.29
N PRO A 123 1.31 -11.47 9.84
CA PRO A 123 0.64 -10.91 11.01
C PRO A 123 -0.82 -10.56 10.75
N GLU A 124 -1.64 -10.61 11.79
CA GLU A 124 -2.91 -9.88 11.84
C GLU A 124 -2.63 -8.41 12.18
N LEU A 125 -3.46 -7.50 11.69
CA LEU A 125 -3.32 -6.06 11.93
C LEU A 125 -4.55 -5.51 12.68
N PRO A 126 -4.37 -4.87 13.85
CA PRO A 126 -3.14 -4.80 14.65
C PRO A 126 -2.76 -6.16 15.27
N GLY A 127 -1.46 -6.36 15.54
CA GLY A 127 -0.87 -7.57 16.11
C GLY A 127 0.41 -7.29 16.91
N GLU A 128 1.08 -8.35 17.38
CA GLU A 128 2.28 -8.27 18.23
C GLU A 128 3.38 -7.37 17.61
N GLU A 129 3.64 -7.55 16.32
CA GLU A 129 4.64 -6.80 15.58
C GLU A 129 4.27 -5.31 15.49
N THR A 130 3.02 -4.98 15.17
CA THR A 130 2.58 -3.59 15.05
C THR A 130 2.52 -2.89 16.40
N GLU A 131 2.18 -3.60 17.47
CA GLU A 131 2.20 -3.04 18.84
C GLU A 131 3.63 -2.72 19.29
N ALA A 132 4.59 -3.60 18.99
CA ALA A 132 6.01 -3.36 19.29
C ALA A 132 6.57 -2.15 18.51
N ILE A 133 6.24 -2.05 17.21
CA ILE A 133 6.62 -0.89 16.40
C ILE A 133 5.88 0.38 16.87
N GLY A 134 4.62 0.25 17.27
CA GLY A 134 3.81 1.33 17.87
C GLY A 134 4.40 1.87 19.17
N ALA A 135 4.97 1.00 20.00
CA ALA A 135 5.72 1.43 21.18
C ALA A 135 6.90 2.33 20.80
N LYS A 136 7.65 1.99 19.74
CA LYS A 136 8.74 2.82 19.21
C LYS A 136 8.27 4.13 18.58
N ALA A 137 7.17 4.09 17.83
CA ALA A 137 6.56 5.31 17.27
C ALA A 137 6.19 6.30 18.39
N ARG A 138 5.65 5.80 19.51
CA ARG A 138 5.32 6.58 20.70
C ARG A 138 6.55 7.07 21.45
N GLU A 139 7.52 6.20 21.70
CA GLU A 139 8.79 6.53 22.36
C GLU A 139 9.49 7.70 21.66
N HIS A 140 9.56 7.64 20.33
CA HIS A 140 10.23 8.65 19.52
C HIS A 140 9.32 9.76 19.05
N ASN A 141 8.00 9.72 19.32
CA ASN A 141 7.02 10.70 18.86
C ASN A 141 7.08 10.95 17.34
N CYS A 142 7.11 9.88 16.55
CA CYS A 142 7.24 9.93 15.10
C CYS A 142 6.23 9.01 14.39
N TYR A 143 6.05 9.21 13.09
CA TYR A 143 5.36 8.28 12.23
C TYR A 143 6.33 7.21 11.72
N ILE A 144 5.85 5.97 11.59
CA ILE A 144 6.63 4.87 11.04
C ILE A 144 5.79 4.17 9.98
N SER A 145 6.36 3.92 8.81
CA SER A 145 5.74 3.09 7.79
C SER A 145 6.61 1.92 7.37
N PHE A 146 5.96 0.81 7.05
CA PHE A 146 6.61 -0.42 6.59
C PHE A 146 5.62 -1.27 5.81
N GLY A 147 6.13 -2.07 4.88
CA GLY A 147 5.32 -3.10 4.24
C GLY A 147 5.40 -4.44 4.98
N THR A 148 4.36 -5.26 4.83
CA THR A 148 4.34 -6.64 5.30
C THR A 148 3.31 -7.44 4.52
N TYR A 149 3.39 -8.77 4.62
CA TYR A 149 2.17 -9.57 4.44
C TYR A 149 1.24 -9.35 5.62
N ALA A 150 -0.07 -9.43 5.40
CA ALA A 150 -1.07 -9.35 6.46
C ALA A 150 -2.25 -10.28 6.20
N GLN A 151 -2.96 -10.59 7.28
CA GLN A 151 -4.22 -11.33 7.30
C GLN A 151 -5.33 -10.46 7.88
N TYR A 152 -6.54 -10.62 7.35
CA TYR A 152 -7.75 -9.96 7.85
C TYR A 152 -8.85 -10.99 8.08
N LYS A 153 -9.55 -10.87 9.21
CA LYS A 153 -10.64 -11.79 9.59
C LYS A 153 -11.74 -11.87 8.54
N ASP A 154 -12.07 -10.75 7.91
CA ASP A 154 -13.13 -10.69 6.89
C ASP A 154 -12.68 -11.17 5.50
N TRP A 155 -11.39 -11.50 5.35
CA TRP A 155 -10.77 -12.03 4.13
C TRP A 155 -10.04 -13.34 4.42
N PRO A 156 -10.78 -14.42 4.78
CA PRO A 156 -10.17 -15.68 5.21
C PRO A 156 -9.28 -16.26 4.11
N ARG A 157 -8.07 -16.70 4.50
CA ARG A 157 -7.01 -17.25 3.63
C ARG A 157 -6.43 -16.29 2.59
N HIS A 158 -6.92 -15.07 2.45
CA HIS A 158 -6.26 -14.05 1.65
C HIS A 158 -4.96 -13.61 2.34
N ILE A 159 -3.99 -13.23 1.52
CA ILE A 159 -2.69 -12.72 1.98
C ILE A 159 -2.54 -11.37 1.32
N MET A 160 -2.60 -10.30 2.09
CA MET A 160 -2.47 -8.95 1.58
C MET A 160 -1.00 -8.56 1.59
N SER A 161 -0.54 -7.91 0.54
CA SER A 161 0.65 -7.05 0.64
C SER A 161 0.15 -5.66 1.01
N VAL A 162 0.54 -5.17 2.18
CA VAL A 162 0.01 -3.92 2.75
C VAL A 162 1.15 -3.07 3.27
N ALA A 163 1.07 -1.76 3.03
CA ALA A 163 1.87 -0.77 3.72
C ALA A 163 1.11 -0.25 4.93
N VAL A 164 1.70 -0.37 6.12
CA VAL A 164 1.12 0.11 7.37
C VAL A 164 1.76 1.45 7.72
N VAL A 165 0.96 2.41 8.18
CA VAL A 165 1.42 3.68 8.76
C VAL A 165 1.00 3.72 10.21
N ILE A 166 1.97 3.78 11.12
CA ILE A 166 1.76 3.93 12.56
C ILE A 166 2.05 5.37 12.97
N GLY A 167 1.16 5.95 13.77
CA GLY A 167 1.26 7.31 14.26
C GLY A 167 2.06 7.45 15.56
N PRO A 168 2.35 8.69 15.99
CA PRO A 168 3.10 8.99 17.21
C PRO A 168 2.36 8.61 18.51
N ASP A 169 1.07 8.24 18.44
CA ASP A 169 0.34 7.64 19.56
C ASP A 169 0.56 6.12 19.67
N GLY A 170 1.26 5.54 18.70
CA GLY A 170 1.55 4.12 18.57
C GLY A 170 0.42 3.31 17.95
N LYS A 171 -0.59 3.95 17.34
CA LYS A 171 -1.71 3.27 16.67
C LYS A 171 -1.52 3.26 15.16
N ILE A 172 -2.09 2.27 14.50
CA ILE A 172 -2.20 2.24 13.04
C ILE A 172 -3.13 3.39 12.60
N VAL A 173 -2.59 4.29 11.78
CA VAL A 173 -3.29 5.44 11.19
C VAL A 173 -3.85 5.09 9.81
N SER A 174 -3.14 4.23 9.07
CA SER A 174 -3.53 3.83 7.72
C SER A 174 -2.96 2.47 7.35
N GLU A 175 -3.76 1.70 6.63
CA GLU A 175 -3.38 0.43 6.02
C GLU A 175 -3.63 0.55 4.52
N GLN A 176 -2.57 0.64 3.73
CA GLN A 176 -2.63 0.89 2.30
C GLN A 176 -2.30 -0.39 1.57
N TRP A 177 -3.36 -1.11 1.17
CA TRP A 177 -3.23 -2.34 0.42
C TRP A 177 -2.57 -2.05 -0.93
N LYS A 178 -1.74 -2.97 -1.39
CA LYS A 178 -1.23 -2.94 -2.76
C LYS A 178 -2.40 -2.80 -3.73
N ALA A 179 -2.32 -1.83 -4.63
CA ALA A 179 -3.41 -1.55 -5.55
C ALA A 179 -3.58 -2.67 -6.59
N ARG A 180 -2.48 -3.16 -7.15
CA ARG A 180 -2.44 -4.28 -8.10
C ARG A 180 -1.16 -5.09 -8.01
N ASN A 181 -1.19 -6.35 -8.45
CA ASN A 181 0.02 -7.06 -8.82
C ASN A 181 0.47 -6.72 -10.25
N ILE A 182 1.72 -7.06 -10.60
CA ILE A 182 2.30 -6.82 -11.92
C ILE A 182 2.25 -8.10 -12.77
N HIS A 183 1.02 -8.59 -12.97
CA HIS A 183 0.78 -9.84 -13.66
C HIS A 183 1.40 -9.87 -15.07
N GLY A 184 2.01 -11.00 -15.44
CA GLY A 184 2.62 -11.23 -16.74
C GLY A 184 4.05 -10.73 -16.90
N VAL A 185 4.69 -10.21 -15.85
CA VAL A 185 6.10 -9.76 -15.90
C VAL A 185 7.10 -10.84 -15.54
N PHE A 186 6.72 -11.78 -14.67
CA PHE A 186 7.62 -12.86 -14.26
C PHE A 186 7.57 -14.04 -15.24
N VAL A 187 8.73 -14.62 -15.52
CA VAL A 187 8.82 -15.78 -16.42
C VAL A 187 8.61 -17.06 -15.60
N GLY A 188 7.52 -17.76 -15.89
CA GLY A 188 7.23 -19.10 -15.36
C GLY A 188 6.55 -19.15 -14.00
N PHE A 189 6.24 -18.01 -13.37
CA PHE A 189 5.51 -17.94 -12.10
C PHE A 189 4.74 -16.62 -11.99
N GLU A 190 3.79 -16.51 -11.07
CA GLU A 190 2.98 -15.28 -10.86
C GLU A 190 2.73 -15.03 -9.37
N LEU A 191 2.56 -13.76 -8.99
CA LEU A 191 2.24 -13.40 -7.60
C LEU A 191 0.79 -13.77 -7.26
N PHE A 192 0.56 -14.32 -6.07
CA PHE A 192 -0.76 -14.72 -5.57
C PHE A 192 -1.25 -13.93 -4.36
N THR A 193 -0.51 -12.90 -3.94
CA THR A 193 -0.94 -11.96 -2.90
C THR A 193 -2.18 -11.23 -3.35
N THR A 194 -3.19 -11.11 -2.50
CA THR A 194 -4.40 -10.33 -2.79
C THR A 194 -4.06 -8.84 -2.76
N SER A 195 -4.30 -8.17 -3.89
CA SER A 195 -4.32 -6.71 -3.98
C SER A 195 -5.76 -6.21 -4.06
N VAL A 196 -5.96 -4.89 -3.97
CA VAL A 196 -7.29 -4.27 -4.17
C VAL A 196 -7.91 -4.69 -5.50
N TYR A 197 -7.13 -4.72 -6.58
CA TYR A 197 -7.65 -5.03 -7.92
C TYR A 197 -8.18 -6.48 -8.05
N GLU A 198 -7.53 -7.46 -7.40
CA GLU A 198 -7.99 -8.85 -7.48
C GLU A 198 -9.27 -9.14 -6.69
N VAL A 199 -9.72 -8.21 -5.85
CA VAL A 199 -10.98 -8.29 -5.10
C VAL A 199 -11.81 -7.01 -5.20
N LEU A 200 -11.61 -6.21 -6.27
CA LEU A 200 -12.07 -4.83 -6.36
C LEU A 200 -13.56 -4.64 -6.05
N GLU A 201 -14.43 -5.47 -6.63
CA GLU A 201 -15.88 -5.38 -6.42
C GLU A 201 -16.24 -5.54 -4.94
N ARG A 202 -15.76 -6.62 -4.31
CA ARG A 202 -16.01 -6.89 -2.90
C ARG A 202 -15.32 -5.88 -1.98
N TYR A 203 -14.13 -5.42 -2.34
CA TYR A 203 -13.41 -4.38 -1.60
C TYR A 203 -14.20 -3.06 -1.58
N VAL A 204 -14.73 -2.63 -2.73
CA VAL A 204 -15.58 -1.43 -2.83
C VAL A 204 -16.88 -1.62 -2.06
N GLU A 205 -17.51 -2.80 -2.10
CA GLU A 205 -18.70 -3.09 -1.32
C GLU A 205 -18.46 -2.92 0.19
N MET A 206 -17.31 -3.37 0.69
CA MET A 206 -16.97 -3.35 2.11
C MET A 206 -16.44 -2.00 2.60
N TYR A 207 -15.60 -1.32 1.80
CA TYR A 207 -14.81 -0.17 2.23
C TYR A 207 -15.09 1.12 1.43
N GLY A 208 -15.82 1.03 0.32
CA GLY A 208 -16.14 2.15 -0.56
C GLY A 208 -15.01 2.53 -1.54
N TRP A 209 -15.38 3.31 -2.56
CA TRP A 209 -14.44 3.77 -3.60
C TRP A 209 -13.31 4.65 -3.07
N ASP A 210 -13.55 5.40 -1.99
CA ASP A 210 -12.50 6.22 -1.38
C ASP A 210 -11.32 5.36 -0.91
N ALA A 211 -11.59 4.19 -0.34
CA ALA A 211 -10.57 3.29 0.19
C ALA A 211 -9.69 2.63 -0.89
N VAL A 212 -10.11 2.63 -2.17
CA VAL A 212 -9.34 2.04 -3.28
C VAL A 212 -8.00 2.74 -3.48
N ILE A 213 -7.96 4.05 -3.22
CA ILE A 213 -6.74 4.87 -3.27
C ILE A 213 -6.67 5.66 -1.97
N PRO A 214 -6.18 5.08 -0.87
CA PRO A 214 -6.19 5.73 0.44
C PRO A 214 -5.14 6.86 0.50
N VAL A 215 -5.47 7.95 1.22
CA VAL A 215 -4.53 9.04 1.54
C VAL A 215 -4.47 9.17 3.06
N ALA A 216 -3.31 8.88 3.66
CA ALA A 216 -3.12 9.07 5.09
C ALA A 216 -2.90 10.56 5.38
N ARG A 217 -3.93 11.26 5.85
CA ARG A 217 -3.86 12.69 6.21
C ARG A 217 -3.25 12.82 7.60
N THR A 218 -1.97 13.14 7.68
CA THR A 218 -1.21 13.18 8.94
C THR A 218 -0.72 14.59 9.29
N SER A 219 -0.22 14.75 10.52
CA SER A 219 0.38 16.01 10.97
C SER A 219 1.76 16.30 10.35
N VAL A 220 2.29 15.38 9.53
CA VAL A 220 3.56 15.53 8.79
C VAL A 220 3.35 15.55 7.27
N GLY A 221 2.11 15.54 6.82
CA GLY A 221 1.74 15.55 5.41
C GLY A 221 0.66 14.52 5.06
N ASN A 222 0.09 14.65 3.86
CA ASN A 222 -0.76 13.61 3.28
C ASN A 222 0.13 12.56 2.59
N VAL A 223 0.12 11.33 3.09
CA VAL A 223 1.04 10.27 2.67
C VAL A 223 0.29 9.16 1.93
N CYS A 224 0.79 8.80 0.75
CA CYS A 224 0.40 7.59 0.02
C CYS A 224 1.61 6.66 -0.12
N ILE A 225 1.39 5.36 0.00
CA ILE A 225 2.41 4.33 -0.06
C ILE A 225 1.96 3.24 -1.00
N SER A 226 2.82 2.83 -1.94
CA SER A 226 2.50 1.73 -2.86
C SER A 226 3.77 1.03 -3.35
N PRO A 227 3.79 -0.32 -3.40
CA PRO A 227 4.88 -1.05 -4.03
C PRO A 227 4.72 -1.20 -5.55
N CYS A 228 3.66 -0.62 -6.14
CA CYS A 228 3.46 -0.67 -7.58
C CYS A 228 4.63 0.04 -8.28
N LYS A 229 4.96 -0.41 -9.49
CA LYS A 229 6.03 0.17 -10.31
C LYS A 229 5.51 0.39 -11.70
N MET A 230 5.97 1.46 -12.36
CA MET A 230 5.58 1.81 -13.73
C MET A 230 4.05 1.97 -13.88
N GLU A 231 3.40 2.62 -12.92
CA GLU A 231 1.94 2.85 -12.89
C GLU A 231 1.63 4.35 -12.70
N PRO A 232 1.88 5.19 -13.71
CA PRO A 232 1.74 6.63 -13.58
C PRO A 232 0.30 7.06 -13.24
N GLU A 233 -0.72 6.32 -13.70
CA GLU A 233 -2.14 6.60 -13.46
C GLU A 233 -2.50 6.46 -11.97
N LEU A 234 -1.98 5.43 -11.29
CA LEU A 234 -2.20 5.25 -9.85
C LEU A 234 -1.65 6.43 -9.06
N TYR A 235 -0.41 6.84 -9.36
CA TYR A 235 0.23 7.96 -8.67
C TYR A 235 -0.41 9.30 -9.02
N ARG A 236 -0.89 9.47 -10.25
CA ARG A 236 -1.70 10.63 -10.66
C ARG A 236 -2.97 10.70 -9.84
N ALA A 237 -3.67 9.57 -9.67
CA ALA A 237 -4.89 9.52 -8.88
C ALA A 237 -4.63 9.80 -7.39
N MET A 238 -3.55 9.28 -6.81
CA MET A 238 -3.10 9.63 -5.45
C MET A 238 -2.88 11.13 -5.28
N ALA A 239 -2.17 11.77 -6.22
CA ALA A 239 -1.89 13.20 -6.18
C ALA A 239 -3.15 14.05 -6.38
N ILE A 240 -4.06 13.66 -7.28
CA ILE A 240 -5.38 14.30 -7.43
C ILE A 240 -6.20 14.19 -6.15
N LYS A 241 -6.09 13.07 -5.42
CA LYS A 241 -6.72 12.89 -4.11
C LYS A 241 -6.02 13.66 -2.97
N GLY A 242 -4.94 14.38 -3.28
CA GLY A 242 -4.24 15.26 -2.35
C GLY A 242 -3.05 14.62 -1.64
N ALA A 243 -2.40 13.61 -2.23
CA ALA A 243 -1.10 13.14 -1.74
C ALA A 243 -0.04 14.25 -1.84
N GLU A 244 0.73 14.43 -0.77
CA GLU A 244 1.83 15.41 -0.70
C GLU A 244 3.19 14.71 -0.73
N ILE A 245 3.24 13.50 -0.16
CA ILE A 245 4.40 12.62 -0.14
C ILE A 245 3.96 11.25 -0.64
N ILE A 246 4.56 10.78 -1.73
CA ILE A 246 4.35 9.43 -2.26
C ILE A 246 5.56 8.56 -1.97
N ILE A 247 5.36 7.46 -1.25
CA ILE A 247 6.41 6.50 -0.90
C ILE A 247 6.23 5.25 -1.76
N ARG A 248 7.18 4.99 -2.65
CA ARG A 248 7.26 3.72 -3.37
C ARG A 248 8.08 2.75 -2.54
N THR A 249 7.47 1.67 -2.07
CA THR A 249 8.22 0.61 -1.40
C THR A 249 8.71 -0.41 -2.41
N SER A 250 9.79 -1.12 -2.09
CA SER A 250 10.29 -2.19 -2.95
C SER A 250 11.02 -3.26 -2.14
N THR A 251 11.02 -4.48 -2.64
CA THR A 251 11.99 -5.51 -2.26
C THR A 251 12.48 -6.18 -3.54
N GLY A 252 13.76 -6.02 -3.87
CA GLY A 252 14.36 -6.64 -5.06
C GLY A 252 14.28 -5.81 -6.36
N GLY A 253 14.33 -4.48 -6.27
CA GLY A 253 14.68 -3.65 -7.41
C GLY A 253 14.25 -2.18 -7.32
N TYR A 254 15.02 -1.29 -7.94
CA TYR A 254 14.72 0.14 -8.00
C TYR A 254 14.85 0.68 -9.42
N ASN A 255 14.15 1.77 -9.69
CA ASN A 255 14.33 2.57 -10.90
C ASN A 255 14.09 4.03 -10.53
N HIS A 256 15.15 4.83 -10.48
CA HIS A 256 15.02 6.24 -10.15
C HIS A 256 14.26 7.03 -11.20
N LEU A 257 14.29 6.62 -12.48
CA LEU A 257 13.53 7.29 -13.54
C LEU A 257 12.02 7.17 -13.29
N ASP A 258 11.56 5.98 -12.89
CA ASP A 258 10.17 5.71 -12.49
C ASP A 258 9.73 6.65 -11.37
N MET A 259 10.48 6.69 -10.27
CA MET A 259 10.12 7.53 -9.12
C MET A 259 10.26 9.04 -9.40
N ARG A 260 11.28 9.46 -10.17
CA ARG A 260 11.46 10.87 -10.54
C ARG A 260 10.31 11.36 -11.43
N ASN A 261 9.84 10.53 -12.36
CA ASN A 261 8.68 10.83 -13.18
C ASN A 261 7.40 10.94 -12.33
N VAL A 262 7.22 10.06 -11.34
CA VAL A 262 6.11 10.15 -10.37
C VAL A 262 6.12 11.50 -9.65
N CYS A 263 7.25 11.93 -9.08
CA CYS A 263 7.32 13.19 -8.37
C CYS A 263 7.09 14.40 -9.31
N GLN A 264 7.80 14.44 -10.44
CA GLN A 264 7.78 15.58 -11.35
C GLN A 264 6.41 15.77 -12.01
N SER A 265 5.80 14.69 -12.53
CA SER A 265 4.53 14.78 -13.25
C SER A 265 3.36 15.12 -12.33
N ASN A 266 3.47 14.78 -11.04
CA ASN A 266 2.44 15.02 -10.03
C ASN A 266 2.76 16.21 -9.10
N LYS A 267 3.93 16.84 -9.23
CA LYS A 267 4.37 17.97 -8.42
C LYS A 267 4.38 17.68 -6.91
N VAL A 268 4.67 16.44 -6.51
CA VAL A 268 4.68 15.97 -5.10
C VAL A 268 6.09 15.61 -4.65
N TYR A 269 6.34 15.64 -3.34
CA TYR A 269 7.51 14.96 -2.81
C TYR A 269 7.34 13.46 -2.95
N GLY A 270 8.45 12.74 -3.02
CA GLY A 270 8.38 11.30 -2.97
C GLY A 270 9.64 10.64 -2.50
N ALA A 271 9.51 9.36 -2.20
CA ALA A 271 10.61 8.52 -1.80
C ALA A 271 10.49 7.14 -2.42
N LEU A 272 11.62 6.51 -2.67
CA LEU A 272 11.73 5.09 -2.96
C LEU A 272 12.46 4.44 -1.79
N SER A 273 11.78 3.56 -1.05
CA SER A 273 12.36 2.77 0.03
C SER A 273 12.54 1.34 -0.43
N ASN A 274 13.79 0.92 -0.62
CA ASN A 274 14.15 -0.42 -1.09
C ASN A 274 15.00 -1.15 -0.03
N ASN A 275 15.11 -2.46 -0.14
CA ASN A 275 15.97 -3.23 0.75
C ASN A 275 17.46 -3.02 0.44
N ALA A 276 18.31 -3.15 1.45
CA ALA A 276 19.78 -3.06 1.35
C ALA A 276 20.36 -4.27 0.60
N VAL A 277 20.22 -5.44 1.23
CA VAL A 277 20.64 -6.77 0.75
C VAL A 277 19.62 -7.81 1.19
N SER A 278 19.69 -8.99 0.61
CA SER A 278 18.92 -10.19 0.98
C SER A 278 19.87 -11.33 1.36
N PRO A 279 20.49 -11.31 2.56
CA PRO A 279 21.55 -12.27 2.88
C PRO A 279 20.99 -13.68 3.05
N GLY A 280 21.74 -14.66 2.54
CA GLY A 280 21.33 -16.07 2.55
C GLY A 280 20.21 -16.40 1.55
N ASN A 281 19.91 -15.51 0.59
CA ASN A 281 18.98 -15.83 -0.49
C ASN A 281 19.47 -17.04 -1.29
N LYS A 282 18.57 -18.00 -1.54
CA LYS A 282 18.90 -19.27 -2.22
C LYS A 282 18.90 -19.17 -3.75
N SER A 283 18.28 -18.13 -4.31
CA SER A 283 18.01 -17.99 -5.74
C SER A 283 18.96 -17.02 -6.43
N PHE A 284 19.53 -16.05 -5.72
CA PHE A 284 20.37 -14.99 -6.29
C PHE A 284 21.37 -14.41 -5.27
N PHE A 285 22.36 -13.66 -5.76
CA PHE A 285 23.32 -12.95 -4.90
C PHE A 285 22.64 -11.94 -3.97
N GLU A 286 23.15 -11.77 -2.76
CA GLU A 286 22.50 -10.95 -1.72
C GLU A 286 22.26 -9.48 -2.13
N THR A 287 23.06 -8.93 -3.05
CA THR A 287 22.92 -7.56 -3.55
C THR A 287 21.92 -7.41 -4.69
N ALA A 288 21.37 -8.50 -5.22
CA ALA A 288 20.53 -8.47 -6.41
C ALA A 288 19.27 -7.61 -6.17
N GLY A 289 19.19 -6.48 -6.87
CA GLY A 289 18.09 -5.53 -6.77
C GLY A 289 18.03 -4.76 -5.44
N GLY A 290 19.00 -4.90 -4.55
CA GLY A 290 19.11 -4.11 -3.33
C GLY A 290 19.70 -2.72 -3.60
N GLY A 291 19.64 -1.82 -2.62
CA GLY A 291 20.18 -0.46 -2.73
C GLY A 291 19.21 0.56 -3.34
N GLY A 292 19.71 1.75 -3.64
CA GLY A 292 19.03 2.74 -4.47
C GLY A 292 17.82 3.41 -3.82
N SER A 293 17.71 3.36 -2.48
CA SER A 293 16.72 4.18 -1.77
C SER A 293 16.99 5.67 -2.00
N VAL A 294 15.94 6.47 -2.20
CA VAL A 294 16.09 7.87 -2.63
C VAL A 294 14.92 8.73 -2.14
N ILE A 295 15.17 10.02 -1.89
CA ILE A 295 14.18 11.07 -1.64
C ILE A 295 14.23 12.05 -2.81
N ILE A 296 13.07 12.40 -3.37
CA ILE A 296 12.93 13.18 -4.60
C ILE A 296 11.96 14.34 -4.37
N GLY A 297 12.34 15.53 -4.87
CA GLY A 297 11.53 16.73 -4.79
C GLY A 297 10.42 16.80 -5.86
N PRO A 298 9.46 17.72 -5.71
CA PRO A 298 8.38 17.96 -6.68
C PRO A 298 8.81 18.27 -8.11
N ASP A 299 10.05 18.70 -8.31
CA ASP A 299 10.64 18.99 -9.62
C ASP A 299 11.36 17.78 -10.25
N GLY A 300 11.34 16.63 -9.57
CA GLY A 300 12.02 15.41 -10.00
C GLY A 300 13.52 15.38 -9.69
N LYS A 301 14.05 16.33 -8.91
CA LYS A 301 15.45 16.29 -8.45
C LYS A 301 15.61 15.35 -7.26
N ILE A 302 16.71 14.61 -7.26
CA ILE A 302 17.14 13.81 -6.11
C ILE A 302 17.60 14.78 -5.01
N LEU A 303 17.06 14.59 -3.81
CA LEU A 303 17.34 15.39 -2.62
C LEU A 303 18.27 14.66 -1.64
N ALA A 304 18.18 13.33 -1.60
CA ALA A 304 19.10 12.44 -0.89
C ALA A 304 19.00 11.04 -1.51
N GLU A 305 20.10 10.31 -1.58
CA GLU A 305 20.16 8.94 -2.10
C GLU A 305 21.16 8.09 -1.33
N VAL A 306 20.89 6.79 -1.23
CA VAL A 306 21.84 5.84 -0.66
C VAL A 306 22.87 5.45 -1.71
N GLU A 307 24.14 5.48 -1.32
CA GLU A 307 25.25 4.96 -2.14
C GLU A 307 25.48 3.48 -1.82
N GLY A 308 25.07 2.59 -2.75
CA GLY A 308 25.32 1.16 -2.65
C GLY A 308 24.25 0.36 -1.90
N HIS A 309 24.67 -0.70 -1.22
CA HIS A 309 23.80 -1.78 -0.73
C HIS A 309 23.84 -1.96 0.80
N HIS A 310 24.47 -1.06 1.53
CA HIS A 310 24.54 -1.16 2.99
C HIS A 310 23.20 -0.78 3.63
N GLU A 311 23.03 -1.19 4.89
CA GLU A 311 21.93 -0.66 5.68
C GLU A 311 22.22 0.80 6.00
N GLU A 312 21.32 1.68 5.58
CA GLU A 312 21.58 3.12 5.62
C GLU A 312 20.27 3.90 5.82
N LEU A 313 20.38 5.05 6.50
CA LEU A 313 19.33 6.03 6.62
C LEU A 313 19.71 7.26 5.78
N ILE A 314 18.86 7.61 4.82
CA ILE A 314 18.87 8.93 4.20
C ILE A 314 17.72 9.75 4.76
N ASN A 315 17.89 11.08 4.80
CA ASN A 315 16.85 11.97 5.28
C ASN A 315 16.88 13.33 4.58
N TYR A 316 15.74 14.00 4.60
CA TYR A 316 15.60 15.35 4.09
C TYR A 316 14.58 16.15 4.90
N ARG A 317 14.86 17.44 5.12
CA ARG A 317 13.97 18.36 5.81
C ARG A 317 13.03 19.02 4.80
N ILE A 318 11.81 18.49 4.70
CA ILE A 318 10.78 18.97 3.78
C ILE A 318 10.12 20.24 4.34
N PRO A 319 10.10 21.37 3.61
CA PRO A 319 9.42 22.59 4.02
C PRO A 319 7.90 22.49 3.76
N MET A 320 7.20 21.69 4.58
CA MET A 320 5.79 21.33 4.34
C MET A 320 4.81 22.52 4.38
N ALA A 321 5.02 23.52 5.24
CA ALA A 321 4.14 24.69 5.27
C ALA A 321 4.25 25.53 3.99
N ASP A 322 5.48 25.80 3.54
CA ASP A 322 5.72 26.51 2.27
C ASP A 322 5.20 25.69 1.07
N PHE A 323 5.43 24.38 1.06
CA PHE A 323 4.87 23.48 0.05
C PHE A 323 3.35 23.60 -0.01
N ARG A 324 2.63 23.46 1.10
CA ARG A 324 1.15 23.58 1.14
C ARG A 324 0.64 24.94 0.69
N SER A 325 1.36 26.01 1.00
CA SER A 325 0.94 27.36 0.60
C SER A 325 0.88 27.54 -0.93
N ARG A 326 1.72 26.80 -1.67
CA ARG A 326 1.87 26.92 -3.14
C ARG A 326 1.38 25.70 -3.91
N HIS A 327 1.26 24.54 -3.27
CA HIS A 327 0.90 23.29 -3.94
C HIS A 327 -0.59 23.22 -4.26
N ARG A 328 -0.88 22.61 -5.40
CA ARG A 328 -2.21 22.32 -5.93
C ARG A 328 -2.15 20.95 -6.58
N ILE A 329 -3.31 20.30 -6.69
CA ILE A 329 -3.42 19.03 -7.40
C ILE A 329 -2.86 19.15 -8.84
N PRO A 330 -2.40 18.03 -9.45
CA PRO A 330 -1.79 18.09 -10.77
C PRO A 330 -2.74 18.54 -11.87
N ASP A 331 -2.22 19.28 -12.86
CA ASP A 331 -2.95 19.60 -14.08
C ASP A 331 -3.12 18.32 -14.93
N PHE A 332 -4.35 17.79 -15.00
CA PHE A 332 -4.66 16.58 -15.75
C PHE A 332 -5.92 16.79 -16.60
N HIS A 333 -5.74 16.75 -17.93
CA HIS A 333 -6.82 16.95 -18.90
C HIS A 333 -7.54 15.61 -19.17
N SER A 334 -8.22 15.09 -18.15
CA SER A 334 -8.86 13.76 -18.18
C SER A 334 -9.85 13.57 -19.33
N GLU A 335 -10.50 14.65 -19.75
CA GLU A 335 -11.52 14.70 -20.80
C GLU A 335 -10.98 14.28 -22.17
N LEU A 336 -9.68 14.47 -22.41
CA LEU A 336 -9.02 14.02 -23.64
C LEU A 336 -8.96 12.49 -23.74
N TYR A 337 -8.86 11.81 -22.60
CA TYR A 337 -8.56 10.37 -22.53
C TYR A 337 -9.76 9.53 -22.10
N ALA A 338 -10.75 10.12 -21.44
CA ALA A 338 -11.89 9.40 -20.85
C ALA A 338 -12.55 8.42 -21.83
N HIS A 339 -12.88 8.88 -23.04
CA HIS A 339 -13.49 8.03 -24.06
C HIS A 339 -12.63 6.83 -24.51
N VAL A 340 -11.30 6.94 -24.43
CA VAL A 340 -10.37 5.83 -24.72
C VAL A 340 -10.29 4.88 -23.53
N LEU A 341 -10.15 5.42 -22.32
CA LEU A 341 -10.01 4.63 -21.09
C LEU A 341 -11.29 3.87 -20.73
N ASP A 342 -12.47 4.47 -20.94
CA ASP A 342 -13.76 3.82 -20.71
C ASP A 342 -14.00 2.61 -21.64
N GLY A 343 -13.44 2.67 -22.85
CA GLY A 343 -13.49 1.57 -23.82
C GLY A 343 -12.41 0.50 -23.60
N TYR A 344 -11.38 0.79 -22.81
CA TYR A 344 -10.24 -0.11 -22.61
C TYR A 344 -10.60 -1.33 -21.77
N LYS A 345 -10.07 -2.48 -22.17
CA LYS A 345 -10.23 -3.76 -21.45
C LYS A 345 -8.86 -4.24 -21.00
N SER A 346 -8.58 -4.16 -19.70
CA SER A 346 -7.37 -4.70 -19.10
C SER A 346 -7.15 -6.16 -19.48
N ARG A 347 -5.89 -6.52 -19.75
CA ARG A 347 -5.47 -7.89 -20.06
C ARG A 347 -5.96 -8.89 -19.01
N TYR A 348 -5.81 -8.52 -17.74
CA TYR A 348 -6.32 -9.25 -16.58
C TYR A 348 -7.51 -8.49 -16.00
N ALA A 349 -8.66 -9.16 -15.91
CA ALA A 349 -9.86 -8.58 -15.32
C ALA A 349 -9.72 -8.42 -13.79
N PRO A 350 -10.40 -7.46 -13.15
CA PRO A 350 -10.46 -7.41 -11.70
C PRO A 350 -11.20 -8.63 -11.14
N GLY A 351 -11.05 -8.91 -9.85
CA GLY A 351 -11.80 -9.98 -9.18
C GLY A 351 -11.20 -11.39 -9.33
N ALA A 352 -9.94 -11.51 -9.78
CA ALA A 352 -9.30 -12.80 -10.04
C ALA A 352 -9.25 -13.75 -8.81
N PHE A 353 -9.34 -13.19 -7.59
CA PHE A 353 -9.23 -13.90 -6.32
C PHE A 353 -10.53 -13.93 -5.50
N LEU A 354 -11.68 -13.61 -6.09
CA LEU A 354 -12.97 -13.69 -5.38
C LEU A 354 -13.43 -15.14 -5.17
N ASP A 355 -13.35 -15.96 -6.21
CA ASP A 355 -13.88 -17.34 -6.17
C ASP A 355 -12.80 -18.39 -5.89
N TYR A 356 -11.53 -18.03 -6.10
CA TYR A 356 -10.44 -18.99 -6.05
C TYR A 356 -9.11 -18.33 -5.70
N LEU A 357 -8.36 -18.97 -4.80
CA LEU A 357 -7.06 -18.54 -4.31
C LEU A 357 -5.99 -19.57 -4.70
N PRO A 358 -5.02 -19.21 -5.55
CA PRO A 358 -3.89 -20.09 -5.83
C PRO A 358 -3.10 -20.40 -4.55
N GLU A 359 -2.66 -21.64 -4.39
CA GLU A 359 -1.86 -22.13 -3.26
C GLU A 359 -0.36 -21.83 -3.43
N GLY A 360 0.08 -21.42 -4.63
CA GLY A 360 1.47 -21.07 -4.91
C GLY A 360 1.67 -20.29 -6.21
N LEU A 361 2.91 -19.93 -6.48
CA LEU A 361 3.26 -19.05 -7.62
C LEU A 361 3.00 -19.71 -8.99
N ASP A 362 3.21 -21.03 -9.11
CA ASP A 362 3.04 -21.76 -10.37
C ASP A 362 1.55 -21.92 -10.73
N GLU A 363 0.71 -22.18 -9.74
CA GLU A 363 -0.74 -22.29 -9.91
C GLU A 363 -1.35 -20.93 -10.28
N ALA A 364 -0.89 -19.85 -9.64
CA ALA A 364 -1.25 -18.48 -10.02
C ALA A 364 -0.86 -18.19 -11.47
N TYR A 365 0.32 -18.64 -11.90
CA TYR A 365 0.76 -18.46 -13.27
C TYR A 365 -0.15 -19.15 -14.28
N GLN A 366 -0.55 -20.40 -14.03
CA GLN A 366 -1.51 -21.08 -14.92
C GLN A 366 -2.85 -20.34 -14.94
N GLN A 367 -3.36 -19.95 -13.77
CA GLN A 367 -4.63 -19.23 -13.67
C GLN A 367 -4.62 -17.93 -14.50
N PHE A 368 -3.59 -17.09 -14.37
CA PHE A 368 -3.52 -15.83 -15.10
C PHE A 368 -3.21 -16.02 -16.59
N LYS A 369 -2.44 -17.06 -16.95
CA LYS A 369 -2.22 -17.41 -18.35
C LYS A 369 -3.52 -17.80 -19.06
N GLU A 370 -4.38 -18.59 -18.40
CA GLU A 370 -5.66 -19.01 -18.95
C GLU A 370 -6.70 -17.88 -19.00
N LYS A 371 -6.70 -16.99 -17.98
CA LYS A 371 -7.66 -15.89 -17.86
C LYS A 371 -7.24 -14.60 -18.59
N ALA A 372 -6.05 -14.56 -19.19
CA ALA A 372 -5.60 -13.40 -19.96
C ALA A 372 -6.48 -13.18 -21.19
N ARG A 373 -6.93 -11.94 -21.42
CA ARG A 373 -7.77 -11.60 -22.58
C ARG A 373 -7.00 -11.55 -23.91
N TRP A 374 -5.71 -11.25 -23.86
CA TRP A 374 -4.81 -11.12 -25.02
C TRP A 374 -3.36 -11.33 -24.62
#